data_AF-A0AA38VFY9-F1
#
_entry.id   AF-A0AA38VFY9-F1
#
_cell.length_a   1.000
_cell.length_b   1.000
_cell.length_c   1.000
_cell.angle_alpha   90.00
_cell.angle_beta   90.00
_cell.angle_gamma   90.00
#
_symmetry.space_group_name_H-M   'P 1'
#
loop_
_entity.id
_entity.type
_entity.pdbx_description
1 polymer ?
#
loop_
_entity_poly.entity_id
_entity_poly.type
_entity_poly.pdbx_seq_one_letter_code
_entity_poly.pdbx_strand_id
1 'polypeptide(L)'
;MRLRRNLRYHNLKKPKLRPTWNKYNLYNLSRWRPRRQMGSDTFFQQKWHSKAAARAYHGEHINESKWERMFSRKLQSVVNMPPRYMAEYDGAEQAAGRGSGRDQPRFEDAAESPESRGGRVQRPPGRDMGGRNDDHAIRRTPYMQMTFAPIERRLDIAIFRAMFASSARQARQFCVHGAVKVNGKVMKYPSYQLNPGDMFQVEPERVMFATGAPKRPASTEKRGGAAGESEEAEGEEAAEEETSEASEQEAAEAAEPAELSPEEQAEQLKKLLRDAKAFLAEESKDLSVKRKQQLRKLIKDARSTVSRLSAKKSDAASAGAGVVDELSSLMSSLDLKSSPPPSAAPKEEQADEAAPTSVSELTQDELARFEDLLRADAENPYDPSKPYATPWRPRPYMSPFAFIPRYLEVNQNICAAVYLRHPVARQGSAEVPTPFPAQLSQLAFNWYLRRR
;
A
#
# COMPACT_ATOMS: atom_id res chain seq x y z
N MET A 1 4.69 -3.01 -21.02
CA MET A 1 5.01 -4.44 -20.80
C MET A 1 5.39 -4.68 -19.33
N ARG A 2 4.70 -5.57 -18.59
CA ARG A 2 5.09 -5.94 -17.22
C ARG A 2 6.17 -7.03 -17.28
N LEU A 3 7.39 -6.73 -16.84
CA LEU A 3 8.47 -7.72 -16.73
C LEU A 3 8.12 -8.82 -15.71
N ARG A 4 8.60 -10.06 -15.92
CA ARG A 4 8.37 -11.19 -14.99
C ARG A 4 8.74 -10.86 -13.54
N ARG A 5 9.80 -10.08 -13.32
CA ARG A 5 10.23 -9.62 -11.98
C ARG A 5 9.18 -8.79 -11.22
N ASN A 6 8.21 -8.20 -11.93
CA ASN A 6 7.16 -7.34 -11.37
C ASN A 6 5.81 -8.06 -11.16
N LEU A 7 5.65 -9.31 -11.59
CA LEU A 7 4.38 -10.05 -11.47
C LEU A 7 3.95 -10.22 -10.01
N ARG A 8 4.91 -10.45 -9.11
CA ARG A 8 4.69 -10.64 -7.68
C ARG A 8 5.48 -9.60 -6.89
N TYR A 9 5.08 -8.34 -7.00
CA TYR A 9 5.83 -7.21 -6.44
C TYR A 9 5.83 -7.19 -4.91
N HIS A 10 4.63 -7.30 -4.30
CA HIS A 10 4.40 -7.39 -2.85
C HIS A 10 4.00 -8.83 -2.46
N ASN A 11 4.88 -9.79 -2.73
CA ASN A 11 4.62 -11.19 -2.39
C ASN A 11 4.65 -11.41 -0.87
N LEU A 12 3.68 -12.17 -0.34
CA LEU A 12 3.59 -12.52 1.08
C LEU A 12 4.34 -13.83 1.42
N LYS A 13 4.35 -14.81 0.51
CA LYS A 13 5.03 -16.11 0.74
C LYS A 13 6.55 -15.99 0.79
N LYS A 14 7.11 -15.09 -0.01
CA LYS A 14 8.54 -14.76 -0.03
C LYS A 14 8.67 -13.25 0.16
N PRO A 15 8.66 -12.76 1.41
CA PRO A 15 8.59 -11.33 1.69
C PRO A 15 9.83 -10.62 1.16
N LYS A 16 9.59 -9.60 0.35
CA LYS A 16 10.62 -8.69 -0.14
C LYS A 16 10.21 -7.28 0.23
N LEU A 17 11.05 -6.60 1.01
CA LEU A 17 10.81 -5.21 1.39
C LEU A 17 11.04 -4.31 0.19
N ARG A 18 10.09 -3.41 -0.07
CA ARG A 18 10.10 -2.47 -1.20
C ARG A 18 10.05 -1.02 -0.69
N PRO A 19 10.54 -0.04 -1.47
CA PRO A 19 10.45 1.37 -1.11
C PRO A 19 9.05 1.92 -1.49
N THR A 20 8.00 1.46 -0.79
CA THR A 20 6.60 1.81 -1.05
C THR A 20 5.77 1.83 0.25
N TRP A 21 4.78 2.71 0.37
CA TRP A 21 3.85 2.74 1.52
C TRP A 21 2.63 1.81 1.34
N ASN A 22 2.81 0.66 0.69
CA ASN A 22 1.72 -0.29 0.48
C ASN A 22 1.42 -1.07 1.78
N LYS A 23 0.14 -1.36 2.06
CA LYS A 23 -0.29 -2.19 3.20
C LYS A 23 0.40 -3.56 3.24
N TYR A 24 0.55 -4.22 2.09
CA TYR A 24 1.26 -5.49 1.99
C TYR A 24 2.77 -5.35 2.25
N ASN A 25 3.34 -4.20 1.91
CA ASN A 25 4.75 -3.93 2.23
C ASN A 25 4.95 -3.68 3.72
N LEU A 26 4.01 -2.97 4.36
CA LEU A 26 4.01 -2.76 5.81
C LEU A 26 3.89 -4.08 6.56
N TYR A 27 2.95 -4.94 6.13
CA TYR A 27 2.81 -6.29 6.69
C TYR A 27 4.10 -7.11 6.53
N ASN A 28 4.71 -7.04 5.36
CA ASN A 28 6.00 -7.70 5.14
C ASN A 28 7.09 -7.11 6.05
N LEU A 29 7.11 -5.80 6.26
CA LEU A 29 8.08 -5.12 7.13
C LEU A 29 7.91 -5.52 8.60
N SER A 30 6.68 -5.58 9.11
CA SER A 30 6.40 -5.94 10.51
C SER A 30 6.76 -7.39 10.82
N ARG A 31 6.61 -8.30 9.85
CA ARG A 31 6.99 -9.71 10.00
C ARG A 31 8.42 -10.02 9.55
N TRP A 32 9.12 -9.05 8.94
CA TRP A 32 10.45 -9.30 8.40
C TRP A 32 11.42 -9.56 9.54
N ARG A 33 12.08 -10.72 9.50
CA ARG A 33 13.18 -11.06 10.39
C ARG A 33 14.41 -11.39 9.56
N PRO A 34 15.60 -10.95 9.97
CA PRO A 34 16.83 -11.43 9.35
C PRO A 34 16.89 -12.95 9.50
N ARG A 35 17.29 -13.67 8.44
CA ARG A 35 17.44 -15.12 8.51
C ARG A 35 18.47 -15.45 9.60
N ARG A 36 18.05 -16.18 10.63
CA ARG A 36 18.92 -16.63 11.73
C ARG A 36 19.96 -17.68 11.29
N GLN A 37 19.77 -18.31 10.13
CA GLN A 37 20.59 -19.40 9.60
C GLN A 37 21.87 -18.90 8.89
N MET A 38 22.66 -18.06 9.53
CA MET A 38 24.04 -17.78 9.06
C MET A 38 24.96 -19.00 9.24
N GLY A 39 24.61 -19.97 10.10
CA GLY A 39 25.45 -21.14 10.40
C GLY A 39 25.41 -22.24 9.34
N SER A 40 24.29 -22.46 8.65
CA SER A 40 24.15 -23.53 7.64
C SER A 40 24.46 -23.08 6.22
N ASP A 41 24.29 -21.78 5.93
CA ASP A 41 24.49 -21.24 4.60
C ASP A 41 25.97 -21.04 4.31
N THR A 42 26.42 -21.47 3.14
CA THR A 42 27.76 -21.14 2.64
C THR A 42 27.93 -19.62 2.49
N PHE A 43 29.17 -19.13 2.51
CA PHE A 43 29.43 -17.69 2.34
C PHE A 43 28.84 -17.11 1.03
N PHE A 44 28.83 -17.89 -0.05
CA PHE A 44 28.18 -17.48 -1.30
C PHE A 44 26.66 -17.32 -1.14
N GLN A 45 25.99 -18.31 -0.52
CA GLN A 45 24.55 -18.26 -0.25
C GLN A 45 24.19 -17.07 0.64
N GLN A 46 24.98 -16.81 1.69
CA GLN A 46 24.81 -15.65 2.58
C GLN A 46 24.87 -14.32 1.82
N LYS A 47 25.90 -14.15 0.96
CA LYS A 47 26.04 -12.95 0.12
C LYS A 47 24.90 -12.82 -0.89
N TRP A 48 24.50 -13.91 -1.54
CA TRP A 48 23.39 -13.93 -2.50
C TRP A 48 22.07 -13.52 -1.86
N HIS A 49 21.75 -14.06 -0.68
CA HIS A 49 20.55 -13.70 0.06
C HIS A 49 20.56 -12.24 0.49
N SER A 50 21.70 -11.76 0.99
CA SER A 50 21.86 -10.36 1.40
C SER A 50 21.73 -9.39 0.23
N LYS A 51 22.34 -9.72 -0.92
CA LYS A 51 22.13 -9.00 -2.20
C LYS A 51 20.65 -8.95 -2.56
N ALA A 52 19.99 -10.11 -2.59
CA ALA A 52 18.62 -10.22 -3.04
C ALA A 52 17.64 -9.43 -2.15
N ALA A 53 17.87 -9.43 -0.83
CA ALA A 53 17.11 -8.64 0.12
C ALA A 53 17.40 -7.14 -0.03
N ALA A 54 18.68 -6.75 -0.04
CA ALA A 54 19.07 -5.35 -0.11
C ALA A 54 18.59 -4.67 -1.41
N ARG A 55 18.79 -5.32 -2.56
CA ARG A 55 18.35 -4.82 -3.89
C ARG A 55 16.84 -4.82 -4.07
N ALA A 56 16.10 -5.57 -3.25
CA ALA A 56 14.65 -5.51 -3.31
C ALA A 56 14.11 -4.16 -2.84
N TYR A 57 14.81 -3.53 -1.88
CA TYR A 57 14.50 -2.21 -1.34
C TYR A 57 15.29 -1.12 -2.07
N HIS A 58 16.62 -1.24 -2.07
CA HIS A 58 17.54 -0.25 -2.62
C HIS A 58 17.60 -0.34 -4.14
N GLY A 59 16.93 0.59 -4.83
CA GLY A 59 17.01 0.74 -6.28
C GLY A 59 16.42 -0.41 -7.09
N GLU A 60 15.30 -0.98 -6.66
CA GLU A 60 14.61 -2.11 -7.34
C GLU A 60 14.44 -1.93 -8.85
N HIS A 61 14.12 -0.70 -9.27
CA HIS A 61 13.88 -0.35 -10.67
C HIS A 61 15.17 -0.20 -11.51
N ILE A 62 16.33 -0.21 -10.86
CA ILE A 62 17.66 -0.06 -11.49
C ILE A 62 18.15 -1.45 -11.92
N ASN A 63 18.63 -1.56 -13.15
CA ASN A 63 19.22 -2.80 -13.65
C ASN A 63 20.53 -3.13 -12.92
N GLU A 64 20.82 -4.42 -12.77
CA GLU A 64 21.95 -4.87 -11.96
C GLU A 64 23.30 -4.38 -12.52
N SER A 65 23.50 -4.47 -13.84
CA SER A 65 24.69 -3.95 -14.51
C SER A 65 24.90 -2.44 -14.31
N LYS A 66 23.79 -1.67 -14.24
CA LYS A 66 23.85 -0.23 -13.97
C LYS A 66 24.20 0.03 -12.51
N TRP A 67 23.62 -0.74 -11.58
CA TRP A 67 23.95 -0.66 -10.16
C TRP A 67 25.43 -0.98 -9.91
N GLU A 68 25.96 -2.04 -10.52
CA GLU A 68 27.37 -2.42 -10.38
C GLU A 68 28.35 -1.31 -10.79
N ARG A 69 28.00 -0.50 -11.79
CA ARG A 69 28.80 0.67 -12.20
C ARG A 69 28.67 1.86 -11.24
N MET A 70 27.53 1.98 -10.54
CA MET A 70 27.29 3.06 -9.57
C MET A 70 27.79 2.72 -8.17
N PHE A 71 27.99 1.44 -7.87
CA PHE A 71 28.49 0.97 -6.58
C PHE A 71 29.87 1.60 -6.30
N SER A 72 29.99 2.24 -5.13
CA SER A 72 31.24 2.82 -4.67
C SER A 72 31.82 1.97 -3.54
N ARG A 73 33.13 1.69 -3.63
CA ARG A 73 33.90 1.07 -2.54
C ARG A 73 34.24 2.07 -1.44
N LYS A 74 34.24 3.37 -1.76
CA LYS A 74 34.53 4.46 -0.83
C LYS A 74 33.25 4.84 -0.10
N LEU A 75 33.21 4.57 1.20
CA LEU A 75 32.10 4.88 2.10
C LEU A 75 32.43 6.17 2.87
N GLN A 76 31.55 7.17 2.82
CA GLN A 76 31.77 8.46 3.48
C GLN A 76 31.34 8.43 4.95
N SER A 77 32.14 9.02 5.82
CA SER A 77 31.86 9.18 7.25
C SER A 77 32.34 10.53 7.74
N VAL A 78 31.77 10.97 8.87
CA VAL A 78 32.17 12.20 9.56
C VAL A 78 32.36 11.93 11.05
N VAL A 79 33.27 12.68 11.66
CA VAL A 79 33.55 12.66 13.10
C VAL A 79 33.14 14.01 13.66
N ASN A 80 32.40 14.00 14.77
CA ASN A 80 32.04 15.23 15.47
C ASN A 80 33.17 15.59 16.43
N MET A 81 33.73 16.80 16.30
CA MET A 81 34.77 17.32 17.17
C MET A 81 34.26 18.58 17.87
N PRO A 82 33.99 18.54 19.19
CA PRO A 82 33.46 19.70 19.89
C PRO A 82 34.53 20.79 20.03
N PRO A 83 34.22 22.07 19.69
CA PRO A 83 35.18 23.18 19.79
C PRO A 83 35.73 23.40 21.19
N ARG A 84 34.95 23.09 22.23
CA ARG A 84 35.37 23.21 23.64
C ARG A 84 36.63 22.41 23.93
N TYR A 85 36.69 21.16 23.48
CA TYR A 85 37.85 20.30 23.67
C TYR A 85 39.06 20.83 22.90
N MET A 86 38.86 21.27 21.66
CA MET A 86 39.93 21.84 20.82
C MET A 86 40.52 23.14 21.37
N ALA A 87 39.76 23.90 22.17
CA ALA A 87 40.22 25.13 22.80
C ALA A 87 40.99 24.86 24.10
N GLU A 88 40.62 23.82 24.84
CA GLU A 88 41.22 23.46 26.13
C GLU A 88 42.46 22.57 25.97
N TYR A 89 42.47 21.70 24.95
CA TYR A 89 43.51 20.71 24.71
C TYR A 89 43.98 20.75 23.25
N ASP A 90 45.29 20.52 23.04
CA ASP A 90 45.93 20.41 21.73
C ASP A 90 46.02 18.95 21.21
N GLY A 91 45.61 17.98 22.03
CA GLY A 91 45.63 16.55 21.74
C GLY A 91 46.89 15.81 22.23
N ALA A 92 47.87 16.50 22.84
CA ALA A 92 49.07 15.87 23.36
C ALA A 92 48.78 14.87 24.50
N GLU A 93 47.70 15.09 25.26
CA GLU A 93 47.27 14.21 26.34
C GLU A 93 46.83 12.82 25.84
N GLN A 94 46.38 12.72 24.59
CA GLN A 94 46.02 11.44 23.96
C GLN A 94 47.25 10.57 23.67
N ALA A 95 48.43 11.19 23.52
CA ALA A 95 49.69 10.48 23.27
C ALA A 95 50.50 10.24 24.56
N ALA A 96 50.03 10.69 25.72
CA ALA A 96 50.70 10.51 27.00
C ALA A 96 50.98 9.02 27.29
N GLY A 97 52.01 8.73 28.09
CA GLY A 97 52.47 7.36 28.35
C GLY A 97 53.39 6.86 27.25
N ARG A 98 52.97 5.82 26.52
CA ARG A 98 53.75 5.20 25.43
C ARG A 98 53.14 5.44 24.03
N GLY A 99 52.32 6.48 23.88
CA GLY A 99 51.68 6.86 22.60
C GLY A 99 50.23 6.37 22.42
N SER A 100 49.73 5.44 23.25
CA SER A 100 48.33 4.97 23.22
C SER A 100 47.40 5.69 24.21
N GLY A 101 47.92 6.70 24.90
CA GLY A 101 47.28 7.35 26.05
C GLY A 101 47.73 6.74 27.37
N ARG A 102 47.42 7.44 28.48
CA ARG A 102 47.70 6.95 29.84
C ARG A 102 46.93 5.65 30.09
N ASP A 103 47.62 4.66 30.65
CA ASP A 103 46.99 3.41 31.07
C ASP A 103 45.94 3.71 32.15
N GLN A 104 44.70 3.30 31.87
CA GLN A 104 43.63 3.37 32.86
C GLN A 104 43.58 2.03 33.59
N PRO A 105 43.42 2.02 34.92
CA PRO A 105 43.21 0.78 35.65
C PRO A 105 41.98 0.08 35.08
N ARG A 106 42.07 -1.22 34.87
CA ARG A 106 40.94 -2.01 34.38
C ARG A 106 39.82 -1.92 35.42
N PHE A 107 38.58 -1.82 34.97
CA PHE A 107 37.43 -1.69 35.87
C PHE A 107 37.36 -2.81 36.93
N GLU A 108 37.82 -4.00 36.57
CA GLU A 108 37.94 -5.18 37.45
C GLU A 108 38.96 -4.95 38.59
N ASP A 109 40.07 -4.25 38.32
CA ASP A 109 41.15 -4.01 39.28
C ASP A 109 40.88 -2.81 40.21
N ALA A 110 40.06 -1.85 39.75
CA ALA A 110 39.74 -0.63 40.50
C ALA A 110 38.67 -0.84 41.60
N ALA A 111 37.83 -1.87 41.48
CA ALA A 111 36.80 -2.19 42.45
C ALA A 111 37.35 -2.79 43.76
N GLU A 112 38.58 -3.32 43.74
CA GLU A 112 39.21 -4.00 44.87
C GLU A 112 40.14 -3.09 45.71
N SER A 113 40.37 -1.84 45.29
CA SER A 113 41.25 -0.92 46.02
C SER A 113 40.54 -0.28 47.24
N PRO A 114 41.13 -0.36 48.46
CA PRO A 114 40.49 0.08 49.71
C PRO A 114 40.30 1.61 49.82
N GLU A 115 41.01 2.40 49.01
CA GLU A 115 40.93 3.87 48.99
C GLU A 115 39.64 4.42 48.32
N SER A 116 38.88 3.57 47.63
CA SER A 116 37.67 3.98 46.87
C SER A 116 36.41 4.15 47.74
N ARG A 117 36.45 3.81 49.04
CA ARG A 117 35.28 3.82 49.93
C ARG A 117 34.87 5.20 50.48
N GLY A 118 35.67 6.25 50.28
CA GLY A 118 35.41 7.57 50.88
C GLY A 118 35.57 8.80 49.96
N GLY A 119 36.11 8.63 48.76
CA GLY A 119 36.33 9.75 47.83
C GLY A 119 35.33 9.72 46.68
N ARG A 120 34.62 10.82 46.43
CA ARG A 120 33.96 11.06 45.14
C ARG A 120 35.09 11.14 44.10
N VAL A 121 35.44 10.00 43.50
CA VAL A 121 36.44 9.90 42.42
C VAL A 121 36.00 10.87 41.33
N GLN A 122 36.69 12.00 41.21
CA GLN A 122 36.52 12.89 40.07
C GLN A 122 37.00 12.11 38.86
N ARG A 123 36.05 11.55 38.11
CA ARG A 123 36.34 10.91 36.82
C ARG A 123 36.98 11.97 35.91
N PRO A 124 38.12 11.68 35.28
CA PRO A 124 38.70 12.61 34.31
C PRO A 124 37.68 12.84 33.19
N PRO A 125 37.43 14.09 32.77
CA PRO A 125 36.49 14.37 31.71
C PRO A 125 37.03 13.76 30.41
N GLY A 126 36.26 12.88 29.77
CA GLY A 126 36.52 12.49 28.38
C GLY A 126 36.52 11.01 28.04
N ARG A 127 36.23 10.08 28.96
CA ARG A 127 36.10 8.66 28.58
C ARG A 127 35.16 7.85 29.46
N ASP A 128 33.87 8.17 29.41
CA ASP A 128 32.82 7.35 30.01
C ASP A 128 32.60 6.07 29.19
N MET A 129 33.35 5.02 29.52
CA MET A 129 33.03 3.65 29.12
C MET A 129 32.05 3.06 30.14
N GLY A 130 30.76 3.31 29.90
CA GLY A 130 29.66 2.54 30.47
C GLY A 130 29.10 3.05 31.80
N GLY A 131 27.91 3.65 31.73
CA GLY A 131 26.99 3.75 32.86
C GLY A 131 26.43 5.15 33.10
N ARG A 132 25.15 5.31 32.72
CA ARG A 132 24.21 6.41 33.01
C ARG A 132 24.35 7.67 32.14
N ASN A 133 23.51 7.73 31.11
CA ASN A 133 22.96 8.94 30.49
C ASN A 133 23.94 10.03 30.00
N ASP A 134 25.11 9.65 29.48
CA ASP A 134 25.94 10.54 28.68
C ASP A 134 25.91 10.14 27.20
N ASP A 135 25.54 11.09 26.33
CA ASP A 135 25.39 10.96 24.88
C ASP A 135 26.70 10.63 24.11
N HIS A 136 27.78 10.28 24.81
CA HIS A 136 29.13 10.14 24.26
C HIS A 136 29.81 8.78 24.47
N ALA A 137 29.09 7.73 24.90
CA ALA A 137 29.60 6.36 24.75
C ALA A 137 30.02 6.16 23.28
N ILE A 138 31.28 5.78 23.01
CA ILE A 138 31.82 5.67 21.64
C ILE A 138 31.08 4.55 20.89
N ARG A 139 29.95 4.91 20.27
CA ARG A 139 29.14 4.00 19.45
C ARG A 139 29.88 3.82 18.13
N ARG A 140 30.14 2.57 17.76
CA ARG A 140 30.81 2.22 16.49
C ARG A 140 30.08 2.87 15.32
N THR A 141 30.84 3.45 14.39
CA THR A 141 30.30 4.01 13.14
C THR A 141 29.84 2.89 12.21
N PRO A 142 28.56 2.84 11.80
CA PRO A 142 28.04 1.75 10.97
C PRO A 142 28.35 1.96 9.48
N TYR A 143 29.63 1.85 9.09
CA TYR A 143 30.06 2.06 7.69
C TYR A 143 29.27 1.23 6.68
N MET A 144 29.02 -0.04 7.00
CA MET A 144 28.40 -0.98 6.05
C MET A 144 26.98 -0.57 5.64
N GLN A 145 26.24 0.18 6.47
CA GLN A 145 24.92 0.69 6.10
C GLN A 145 24.98 1.71 4.93
N MET A 146 26.16 2.29 4.66
CA MET A 146 26.38 3.23 3.56
C MET A 146 26.54 2.57 2.18
N THR A 147 26.47 1.23 2.09
CA THR A 147 26.63 0.47 0.83
C THR A 147 25.79 1.00 -0.33
N PHE A 148 24.58 1.50 -0.03
CA PHE A 148 23.62 2.00 -1.02
C PHE A 148 23.52 3.54 -1.09
N ALA A 149 24.44 4.27 -0.44
CA ALA A 149 24.47 5.73 -0.46
C ALA A 149 24.45 6.35 -1.88
N PRO A 150 25.12 5.77 -2.91
CA PRO A 150 25.07 6.35 -4.26
C PRO A 150 23.66 6.41 -4.88
N ILE A 151 22.73 5.57 -4.43
CA ILE A 151 21.33 5.57 -4.90
C ILE A 151 20.57 6.80 -4.41
N GLU A 152 20.88 7.27 -3.19
CA GLU A 152 20.21 8.42 -2.58
C GLU A 152 20.51 9.75 -3.29
N ARG A 153 21.58 9.81 -4.12
CA ARG A 153 21.87 10.96 -4.98
C ARG A 153 20.89 11.10 -6.14
N ARG A 154 20.15 10.06 -6.50
CA ARG A 154 19.26 10.10 -7.66
C ARG A 154 18.01 10.91 -7.35
N LEU A 155 17.59 11.74 -8.31
CA LEU A 155 16.40 12.58 -8.20
C LEU A 155 15.13 11.77 -7.84
N ASP A 156 14.92 10.61 -8.47
CA ASP A 156 13.74 9.77 -8.18
C ASP A 156 13.71 9.22 -6.76
N ILE A 157 14.87 8.97 -6.16
CA ILE A 157 14.98 8.51 -4.78
C ILE A 157 14.84 9.67 -3.81
N ALA A 158 15.47 10.81 -4.09
CA ALA A 158 15.36 12.01 -3.26
C ALA A 158 13.91 12.49 -3.10
N ILE A 159 13.12 12.46 -4.19
CA ILE A 159 11.68 12.77 -4.15
C ILE A 159 10.91 11.81 -3.24
N PHE A 160 11.22 10.51 -3.29
CA PHE A 160 10.61 9.52 -2.42
C PHE A 160 11.01 9.74 -0.94
N ARG A 161 12.27 10.11 -0.68
CA ARG A 161 12.76 10.42 0.68
C ARG A 161 12.21 11.73 1.25
N ALA A 162 11.86 12.69 0.40
CA ALA A 162 11.21 13.93 0.78
C ALA A 162 9.71 13.77 1.09
N MET A 163 9.17 12.55 1.03
CA MET A 163 7.75 12.24 1.24
C MET A 163 6.80 12.84 0.19
N PHE A 164 7.31 13.24 -0.98
CA PHE A 164 6.50 13.76 -2.08
C PHE A 164 5.86 12.68 -2.96
N ALA A 165 6.26 11.41 -2.79
CA ALA A 165 5.71 10.28 -3.51
C ALA A 165 5.55 9.06 -2.60
N SER A 166 4.52 8.24 -2.83
CA SER A 166 4.28 7.02 -2.02
C SER A 166 5.25 5.87 -2.30
N SER A 167 6.01 5.97 -3.39
CA SER A 167 6.92 4.93 -3.88
C SER A 167 8.01 5.50 -4.76
N ALA A 168 9.19 4.89 -4.75
CA ALA A 168 10.28 5.23 -5.66
C ALA A 168 9.89 5.09 -7.15
N ARG A 169 8.95 4.19 -7.49
CA ARG A 169 8.45 4.04 -8.87
C ARG A 169 7.51 5.18 -9.26
N GLN A 170 6.72 5.68 -8.31
CA GLN A 170 5.83 6.82 -8.52
C GLN A 170 6.64 8.10 -8.67
N ALA A 171 7.65 8.32 -7.81
CA ALA A 171 8.59 9.43 -7.94
C ALA A 171 9.27 9.45 -9.32
N ARG A 172 9.69 8.28 -9.81
CA ARG A 172 10.24 8.14 -11.17
C ARG A 172 9.23 8.57 -12.25
N GLN A 173 7.95 8.20 -12.11
CA GLN A 173 6.91 8.63 -13.04
C GLN A 173 6.74 10.16 -13.01
N PHE A 174 6.79 10.80 -11.84
CA PHE A 174 6.70 12.26 -11.73
C PHE A 174 7.80 12.96 -12.51
N CYS A 175 9.04 12.47 -12.42
CA CYS A 175 10.14 12.96 -13.26
C CYS A 175 9.83 12.77 -14.75
N VAL A 176 9.49 11.55 -15.19
CA VAL A 176 9.28 11.24 -16.61
C VAL A 176 8.13 12.08 -17.21
N HIS A 177 7.07 12.33 -16.44
CA HIS A 177 5.96 13.19 -16.85
C HIS A 177 6.26 14.69 -16.79
N GLY A 178 7.44 15.10 -16.31
CA GLY A 178 7.85 16.50 -16.25
C GLY A 178 7.24 17.30 -15.10
N ALA A 179 6.73 16.64 -14.06
CA ALA A 179 6.14 17.28 -12.88
C ALA A 179 7.17 17.75 -11.84
N VAL A 180 8.47 17.62 -12.14
CA VAL A 180 9.57 17.91 -11.23
C VAL A 180 10.47 18.98 -11.84
N LYS A 181 10.80 20.00 -11.05
CA LYS A 181 11.76 21.05 -11.38
C LYS A 181 12.99 20.93 -10.48
N VAL A 182 14.19 21.09 -11.04
CA VAL A 182 15.45 21.20 -10.29
C VAL A 182 16.05 22.56 -10.60
N ASN A 183 16.31 23.37 -9.58
CA ASN A 183 16.80 24.75 -9.71
C ASN A 183 15.98 25.56 -10.74
N GLY A 184 14.64 25.43 -10.68
CA GLY A 184 13.70 26.09 -11.60
C GLY A 184 13.51 25.44 -12.97
N LYS A 185 14.36 24.49 -13.38
CA LYS A 185 14.29 23.82 -14.70
C LYS A 185 13.58 22.48 -14.62
N VAL A 186 12.66 22.21 -15.54
CA VAL A 186 11.95 20.92 -15.61
C VAL A 186 12.93 19.78 -15.89
N MET A 187 13.01 18.81 -14.98
CA MET A 187 13.96 17.70 -15.07
C MET A 187 13.23 16.39 -15.34
N LYS A 188 13.21 15.97 -16.61
CA LYS A 188 12.53 14.72 -17.03
C LYS A 188 13.31 13.43 -16.73
N TYR A 189 14.58 13.56 -16.36
CA TYR A 189 15.49 12.43 -16.20
C TYR A 189 15.57 11.96 -14.73
N PRO A 190 14.93 10.83 -14.36
CA PRO A 190 15.01 10.31 -12.99
C PRO A 190 16.40 9.79 -12.61
N SER A 191 17.32 9.67 -13.56
CA SER A 191 18.72 9.29 -13.29
C SER A 191 19.63 10.48 -13.00
N TYR A 192 19.09 11.71 -12.99
CA TYR A 192 19.84 12.89 -12.59
C TYR A 192 20.38 12.71 -11.17
N GLN A 193 21.67 13.02 -10.99
CA GLN A 193 22.34 12.95 -9.69
C GLN A 193 22.38 14.36 -9.11
N LEU A 194 21.76 14.53 -7.95
CA LEU A 194 21.76 15.78 -7.22
C LEU A 194 23.17 16.09 -6.70
N ASN A 195 23.54 17.36 -6.82
CA ASN A 195 24.70 17.94 -6.19
C ASN A 195 24.28 18.64 -4.89
N PRO A 196 25.17 18.71 -3.89
CA PRO A 196 24.91 19.49 -2.68
C PRO A 196 24.50 20.92 -3.02
N GLY A 197 23.38 21.39 -2.48
CA GLY A 197 22.77 22.69 -2.76
C GLY A 197 21.64 22.67 -3.79
N ASP A 198 21.45 21.59 -4.56
CA ASP A 198 20.37 21.51 -5.54
C ASP A 198 18.99 21.52 -4.85
N MET A 199 18.11 22.39 -5.33
CA MET A 199 16.71 22.46 -4.92
C MET A 199 15.84 21.73 -5.94
N PHE A 200 15.03 20.78 -5.50
CA PHE A 200 14.01 20.13 -6.33
C PHE A 200 12.60 20.40 -5.81
N GLN A 201 11.69 20.68 -6.72
CA GLN A 201 10.28 20.97 -6.44
C GLN A 201 9.39 20.03 -7.26
N VAL A 202 8.33 19.54 -6.63
CA VAL A 202 7.30 18.71 -7.27
C VAL A 202 6.00 19.50 -7.35
N GLU A 203 5.25 19.29 -8.42
CA GLU A 203 3.90 19.83 -8.56
C GLU A 203 2.99 19.43 -7.37
N PRO A 204 2.42 20.39 -6.62
CA PRO A 204 1.65 20.10 -5.40
C PRO A 204 0.49 19.13 -5.61
N GLU A 205 -0.24 19.23 -6.71
CA GLU A 205 -1.36 18.32 -7.01
C GLU A 205 -0.93 16.85 -7.10
N ARG A 206 0.27 16.60 -7.65
CA ARG A 206 0.85 15.26 -7.76
C ARG A 206 1.25 14.71 -6.39
N VAL A 207 1.77 15.59 -5.54
CA VAL A 207 2.12 15.23 -4.16
C VAL A 207 0.86 14.87 -3.38
N MET A 208 -0.15 15.74 -3.40
CA MET A 208 -1.44 15.51 -2.74
C MET A 208 -2.12 14.22 -3.22
N PHE A 209 -2.02 13.91 -4.52
CA PHE A 209 -2.47 12.63 -5.07
C PHE A 209 -1.67 11.42 -4.56
N ALA A 210 -0.35 11.54 -4.42
CA ALA A 210 0.50 10.45 -3.97
C ALA A 210 0.35 10.16 -2.47
N THR A 211 0.31 11.22 -1.66
CA THR A 211 0.29 11.16 -0.21
C THR A 211 -1.13 11.12 0.34
N GLY A 212 -2.14 11.44 -0.46
CA GLY A 212 -3.55 11.42 -0.07
C GLY A 212 -4.18 10.03 -0.07
N ALA A 213 -5.35 9.93 0.56
CA ALA A 213 -6.21 8.75 0.45
C ALA A 213 -6.71 8.57 -1.00
N PRO A 214 -6.87 7.31 -1.44
CA PRO A 214 -7.34 7.03 -2.79
C PRO A 214 -8.79 7.52 -2.96
N LYS A 215 -9.04 8.24 -4.06
CA LYS A 215 -10.39 8.62 -4.49
C LYS A 215 -11.17 7.35 -4.86
N ARG A 216 -12.28 7.09 -4.16
CA ARG A 216 -13.18 5.98 -4.51
C ARG A 216 -14.06 6.43 -5.67
N PRO A 217 -14.36 5.56 -6.65
CA PRO A 217 -15.35 5.90 -7.65
C PRO A 217 -16.74 5.95 -7.00
N ALA A 218 -17.58 6.89 -7.41
CA ALA A 218 -18.91 7.14 -6.84
C ALA A 218 -19.80 5.87 -6.76
N SER A 219 -19.60 4.90 -7.66
CA SER A 219 -20.31 3.61 -7.64
C SER A 219 -19.99 2.74 -6.43
N THR A 220 -18.80 2.89 -5.83
CA THR A 220 -18.38 2.14 -4.64
C THR A 220 -18.81 2.83 -3.34
N GLU A 221 -18.96 4.16 -3.37
CA GLU A 221 -19.41 4.94 -2.19
C GLU A 221 -20.87 4.65 -1.84
N LYS A 222 -21.76 4.55 -2.85
CA LYS A 222 -23.16 4.17 -2.62
C LYS A 222 -23.34 2.78 -1.97
N ARG A 223 -22.40 1.85 -2.16
CA ARG A 223 -22.43 0.54 -1.50
C ARG A 223 -21.87 0.58 -0.08
N GLY A 224 -20.94 1.50 0.20
CA GLY A 224 -20.37 1.65 1.54
C GLY A 224 -21.32 2.36 2.52
N GLY A 225 -22.18 3.25 2.03
CA GLY A 225 -23.18 3.93 2.87
C GLY A 225 -24.29 3.02 3.41
N ALA A 226 -24.54 1.87 2.77
CA ALA A 226 -25.53 0.89 3.22
C ALA A 226 -24.95 -0.19 4.16
N ALA A 227 -23.63 -0.23 4.35
CA ALA A 227 -22.94 -1.24 5.15
C ALA A 227 -22.16 -0.61 6.33
N GLY A 228 -22.51 0.62 6.70
CA GLY A 228 -21.76 1.45 7.65
C GLY A 228 -22.16 1.34 9.12
N GLU A 229 -23.18 0.55 9.48
CA GLU A 229 -23.70 0.49 10.87
C GLU A 229 -23.87 -0.91 11.45
N SER A 230 -23.35 -1.96 10.82
CA SER A 230 -23.38 -3.30 11.40
C SER A 230 -22.11 -4.05 11.03
N GLU A 231 -21.06 -3.97 11.87
CA GLU A 231 -20.00 -5.00 11.98
C GLU A 231 -18.91 -4.53 12.98
N GLU A 232 -19.22 -4.61 14.28
CA GLU A 232 -18.24 -4.93 15.32
C GLU A 232 -18.91 -5.81 16.40
N ALA A 233 -19.26 -7.04 16.03
CA ALA A 233 -19.39 -8.16 16.95
C ALA A 233 -19.36 -9.46 16.15
N GLU A 234 -18.61 -10.43 16.66
CA GLU A 234 -18.50 -11.84 16.23
C GLU A 234 -17.60 -12.06 15.00
N GLY A 235 -16.47 -12.76 15.08
CA GLY A 235 -16.12 -13.84 16.00
C GLY A 235 -16.02 -15.12 15.17
N GLU A 236 -14.80 -15.63 15.04
CA GLU A 236 -14.42 -16.82 14.28
C GLU A 236 -15.29 -18.06 14.59
N GLU A 237 -15.75 -18.76 13.56
CA GLU A 237 -15.84 -20.23 13.51
C GLU A 237 -15.87 -20.63 12.01
N ALA A 238 -14.73 -21.03 11.45
CA ALA A 238 -14.22 -22.40 11.40
C ALA A 238 -15.10 -23.30 10.51
N ALA A 239 -14.54 -23.59 9.33
CA ALA A 239 -15.06 -24.52 8.35
C ALA A 239 -14.40 -25.89 8.54
N GLU A 240 -15.23 -26.90 8.76
CA GLU A 240 -15.04 -28.36 8.66
C GLU A 240 -16.48 -28.92 8.75
N GLU A 241 -16.96 -29.94 8.07
CA GLU A 241 -16.43 -30.86 7.07
C GLU A 241 -17.68 -31.62 6.53
N GLU A 242 -17.45 -32.48 5.55
CA GLU A 242 -18.24 -33.68 5.25
C GLU A 242 -19.40 -33.70 4.23
N THR A 243 -19.34 -34.85 3.58
CA THR A 243 -19.96 -35.41 2.39
C THR A 243 -21.11 -36.32 2.77
N SER A 244 -22.09 -36.45 1.86
CA SER A 244 -23.07 -37.54 1.67
C SER A 244 -24.42 -36.86 1.36
N GLU A 245 -25.36 -37.40 0.62
CA GLU A 245 -25.53 -38.60 -0.18
C GLU A 245 -26.79 -38.33 -1.03
N ALA A 246 -26.92 -39.06 -2.12
CA ALA A 246 -28.17 -39.13 -2.86
C ALA A 246 -29.21 -39.92 -2.07
N SER A 247 -30.48 -39.48 -2.10
CA SER A 247 -31.63 -40.39 -2.21
C SER A 247 -32.87 -39.63 -2.64
N GLU A 248 -33.66 -40.37 -3.40
CA GLU A 248 -34.88 -40.02 -4.13
C GLU A 248 -36.11 -39.92 -3.22
N GLN A 249 -37.20 -39.43 -3.84
CA GLN A 249 -38.64 -39.60 -3.56
C GLN A 249 -39.34 -38.22 -3.57
N GLU A 250 -40.52 -38.00 -4.15
CA GLU A 250 -41.48 -38.86 -4.85
C GLU A 250 -42.44 -37.95 -5.63
N ALA A 251 -43.15 -38.51 -6.60
CA ALA A 251 -44.04 -37.82 -7.52
C ALA A 251 -45.46 -37.61 -6.95
N ALA A 252 -46.06 -36.46 -7.29
CA ALA A 252 -47.51 -36.20 -7.45
C ALA A 252 -47.63 -34.76 -7.99
N GLU A 253 -48.44 -34.36 -8.97
CA GLU A 253 -49.41 -34.99 -9.86
C GLU A 253 -49.60 -33.92 -10.95
N ALA A 254 -49.17 -34.17 -12.19
CA ALA A 254 -49.21 -33.20 -13.28
C ALA A 254 -50.49 -33.39 -14.09
N ALA A 255 -51.38 -32.41 -14.00
CA ALA A 255 -52.49 -32.26 -14.94
C ALA A 255 -51.91 -32.04 -16.36
N GLU A 256 -52.38 -32.83 -17.33
CA GLU A 256 -52.00 -32.71 -18.75
C GLU A 256 -52.25 -31.29 -19.29
N PRO A 257 -51.23 -30.59 -19.82
CA PRO A 257 -51.46 -29.47 -20.71
C PRO A 257 -51.58 -29.99 -22.15
N ALA A 258 -52.68 -29.61 -22.79
CA ALA A 258 -53.01 -29.92 -24.18
C ALA A 258 -51.83 -29.70 -25.14
N GLU A 259 -51.59 -30.66 -26.03
CA GLU A 259 -50.60 -30.56 -27.11
C GLU A 259 -50.96 -29.41 -28.08
N LEU A 260 -50.33 -28.26 -27.88
CA LEU A 260 -50.41 -27.13 -28.81
C LEU A 260 -49.65 -27.44 -30.10
N SER A 261 -50.22 -27.07 -31.24
CA SER A 261 -49.65 -27.31 -32.57
C SER A 261 -48.24 -26.72 -32.70
N PRO A 262 -47.29 -27.37 -33.41
CA PRO A 262 -45.92 -26.87 -33.59
C PRO A 262 -45.86 -25.47 -34.23
N GLU A 263 -46.91 -25.07 -34.94
CA GLU A 263 -47.03 -23.71 -35.52
C GLU A 263 -47.35 -22.66 -34.46
N GLU A 264 -48.22 -22.98 -33.49
CA GLU A 264 -48.60 -22.11 -32.38
C GLU A 264 -47.43 -21.92 -31.39
N GLN A 265 -46.67 -22.99 -31.14
CA GLN A 265 -45.44 -22.94 -30.33
C GLN A 265 -44.39 -22.00 -30.95
N ALA A 266 -44.26 -21.99 -32.28
CA ALA A 266 -43.33 -21.11 -32.98
C ALA A 266 -43.75 -19.63 -32.92
N GLU A 267 -45.05 -19.34 -32.95
CA GLU A 267 -45.58 -17.98 -32.78
C GLU A 267 -45.42 -17.46 -31.36
N GLN A 268 -45.69 -18.30 -30.35
CA GLN A 268 -45.48 -17.96 -28.94
C GLN A 268 -44.00 -17.66 -28.66
N LEU A 269 -43.07 -18.48 -29.15
CA LEU A 269 -41.63 -18.24 -29.02
C LEU A 269 -41.20 -16.93 -29.71
N LYS A 270 -41.78 -16.58 -30.86
CA LYS A 270 -41.50 -15.30 -31.55
C LYS A 270 -42.03 -14.09 -30.77
N LYS A 271 -43.14 -14.24 -30.04
CA LYS A 271 -43.68 -13.18 -29.17
C LYS A 271 -42.79 -12.98 -27.94
N LEU A 272 -42.45 -14.07 -27.25
CA LEU A 272 -41.56 -14.07 -26.08
C LEU A 272 -40.15 -13.55 -26.42
N LEU A 273 -39.62 -13.87 -27.61
CA LEU A 273 -38.36 -13.31 -28.10
C LEU A 273 -38.41 -11.80 -28.38
N ARG A 274 -39.58 -11.25 -28.73
CA ARG A 274 -39.75 -9.79 -28.89
C ARG A 274 -39.77 -9.12 -27.53
N ASP A 275 -40.53 -9.68 -26.60
CA ASP A 275 -40.69 -9.13 -25.24
C ASP A 275 -39.34 -9.16 -24.48
N ALA A 276 -38.60 -10.27 -24.54
CA ALA A 276 -37.28 -10.39 -23.93
C ALA A 276 -36.23 -9.44 -24.53
N LYS A 277 -36.35 -9.11 -25.82
CA LYS A 277 -35.47 -8.12 -26.48
C LYS A 277 -35.83 -6.69 -26.10
N ALA A 278 -37.12 -6.37 -25.99
CA ALA A 278 -37.60 -5.07 -25.52
C ALA A 278 -37.14 -4.81 -24.08
N PHE A 279 -37.28 -5.83 -23.22
CA PHE A 279 -36.84 -5.76 -21.83
C PHE A 279 -35.32 -5.57 -21.67
N LEU A 280 -34.52 -6.28 -22.48
CA LEU A 280 -33.07 -6.07 -22.51
C LEU A 280 -32.67 -4.68 -23.05
N ALA A 281 -33.54 -3.98 -23.78
CA ALA A 281 -33.28 -2.64 -24.28
C ALA A 281 -33.65 -1.57 -23.24
N GLU A 282 -34.80 -1.70 -22.58
CA GLU A 282 -35.34 -0.73 -21.62
C GLU A 282 -34.69 -0.83 -20.23
N GLU A 283 -34.61 -2.04 -19.64
CA GLU A 283 -34.16 -2.24 -18.25
C GLU A 283 -32.70 -2.74 -18.13
N SER A 284 -31.90 -2.49 -19.16
CA SER A 284 -30.50 -2.92 -19.19
C SER A 284 -29.62 -2.33 -18.08
N LYS A 285 -30.10 -1.37 -17.28
CA LYS A 285 -29.33 -0.75 -16.20
C LYS A 285 -29.53 -1.44 -14.85
N ASP A 286 -30.71 -1.98 -14.57
CA ASP A 286 -31.09 -2.46 -13.23
C ASP A 286 -30.87 -3.97 -13.02
N LEU A 287 -30.64 -4.73 -14.10
CA LEU A 287 -30.40 -6.17 -14.02
C LEU A 287 -28.94 -6.55 -13.69
N SER A 288 -28.78 -7.53 -12.80
CA SER A 288 -27.49 -8.15 -12.44
C SER A 288 -26.77 -8.75 -13.65
N VAL A 289 -25.43 -8.71 -13.67
CA VAL A 289 -24.59 -9.20 -14.78
C VAL A 289 -24.83 -10.68 -15.08
N LYS A 290 -25.03 -11.53 -14.05
CA LYS A 290 -25.35 -12.95 -14.21
C LYS A 290 -26.70 -13.14 -14.93
N ARG A 291 -27.71 -12.35 -14.55
CA ARG A 291 -29.06 -12.38 -15.13
C ARG A 291 -29.07 -11.94 -16.60
N LYS A 292 -28.29 -10.90 -16.94
CA LYS A 292 -28.09 -10.46 -18.34
C LYS A 292 -27.42 -11.53 -19.20
N GLN A 293 -26.47 -12.29 -18.63
CA GLN A 293 -25.82 -13.39 -19.34
C GLN A 293 -26.79 -14.56 -19.58
N GLN A 294 -27.62 -14.89 -18.61
CA GLN A 294 -28.67 -15.91 -18.73
C GLN A 294 -29.70 -15.53 -19.81
N LEU A 295 -30.25 -14.31 -19.76
CA LEU A 295 -31.20 -13.82 -20.78
C LEU A 295 -30.62 -13.86 -22.21
N ARG A 296 -29.35 -13.47 -22.38
CA ARG A 296 -28.68 -13.54 -23.70
C ARG A 296 -28.45 -14.97 -24.18
N LYS A 297 -28.11 -15.89 -23.27
CA LYS A 297 -27.96 -17.31 -23.59
C LYS A 297 -29.31 -17.90 -24.02
N LEU A 298 -30.36 -17.58 -23.27
CA LEU A 298 -31.72 -18.05 -23.53
C LEU A 298 -32.29 -17.50 -24.86
N ILE A 299 -32.09 -16.21 -25.17
CA ILE A 299 -32.46 -15.65 -26.48
C ILE A 299 -31.73 -16.35 -27.63
N LYS A 300 -30.48 -16.76 -27.42
CA LYS A 300 -29.70 -17.51 -28.43
C LYS A 300 -30.27 -18.91 -28.62
N ASP A 301 -30.61 -19.60 -27.52
CA ASP A 301 -31.14 -20.96 -27.53
C ASP A 301 -32.56 -20.96 -28.14
N ALA A 302 -33.44 -20.04 -27.76
CA ALA A 302 -34.77 -19.86 -28.34
C ALA A 302 -34.75 -19.45 -29.82
N ARG A 303 -33.79 -18.62 -30.26
CA ARG A 303 -33.61 -18.33 -31.70
C ARG A 303 -33.23 -19.59 -32.49
N SER A 304 -32.41 -20.45 -31.88
CA SER A 304 -32.00 -21.71 -32.50
C SER A 304 -33.15 -22.72 -32.59
N THR A 305 -34.06 -22.77 -31.60
CA THR A 305 -35.23 -23.65 -31.63
C THR A 305 -36.28 -23.16 -32.62
N VAL A 306 -36.56 -21.85 -32.68
CA VAL A 306 -37.43 -21.26 -33.71
C VAL A 306 -36.91 -21.55 -35.11
N SER A 307 -35.59 -21.47 -35.33
CA SER A 307 -35.00 -21.82 -36.63
C SER A 307 -35.13 -23.30 -36.99
N ARG A 308 -35.12 -24.19 -35.99
CA ARG A 308 -35.27 -25.64 -36.16
C ARG A 308 -36.73 -26.04 -36.41
N LEU A 309 -37.67 -25.43 -35.68
CA LEU A 309 -39.11 -25.63 -35.85
C LEU A 309 -39.59 -25.09 -37.21
N SER A 310 -39.08 -23.93 -37.64
CA SER A 310 -39.38 -23.36 -38.96
C SER A 310 -38.85 -24.22 -40.13
N ALA A 311 -37.89 -25.11 -39.91
CA ALA A 311 -37.24 -25.92 -40.94
C ALA A 311 -37.88 -27.30 -41.17
N LYS A 312 -39.06 -27.59 -40.58
CA LYS A 312 -39.82 -28.86 -40.72
C LYS A 312 -38.95 -30.12 -40.58
N LYS A 313 -38.13 -30.22 -39.52
CA LYS A 313 -37.48 -31.48 -39.11
C LYS A 313 -38.27 -32.11 -37.95
N SER A 314 -38.69 -33.35 -38.13
CA SER A 314 -39.68 -34.07 -37.30
C SER A 314 -39.27 -34.34 -35.86
N ASP A 315 -37.98 -34.23 -35.50
CA ASP A 315 -37.48 -34.55 -34.15
C ASP A 315 -37.53 -33.35 -33.16
N ALA A 316 -38.15 -32.23 -33.54
CA ALA A 316 -38.08 -30.98 -32.78
C ALA A 316 -39.26 -30.70 -31.83
N ALA A 317 -40.34 -31.48 -31.88
CA ALA A 317 -41.58 -31.19 -31.14
C ALA A 317 -41.42 -31.34 -29.61
N SER A 318 -40.68 -32.35 -29.13
CA SER A 318 -40.48 -32.56 -27.69
C SER A 318 -39.44 -31.61 -27.07
N ALA A 319 -38.47 -31.14 -27.84
CA ALA A 319 -37.44 -30.20 -27.37
C ALA A 319 -37.93 -28.74 -27.34
N GLY A 320 -39.00 -28.41 -28.08
CA GLY A 320 -39.58 -27.07 -28.10
C GLY A 320 -40.37 -26.75 -26.82
N ALA A 321 -41.17 -27.71 -26.34
CA ALA A 321 -42.03 -27.55 -25.17
C ALA A 321 -41.24 -27.18 -23.90
N GLY A 322 -40.18 -27.92 -23.58
CA GLY A 322 -39.36 -27.64 -22.39
C GLY A 322 -38.69 -26.25 -22.40
N VAL A 323 -38.31 -25.75 -23.57
CA VAL A 323 -37.72 -24.40 -23.70
C VAL A 323 -38.78 -23.30 -23.56
N VAL A 324 -40.03 -23.55 -23.97
CA VAL A 324 -41.15 -22.63 -23.78
C VAL A 324 -41.51 -22.54 -22.29
N ASP A 325 -41.56 -23.68 -21.59
CA ASP A 325 -41.89 -23.73 -20.15
C ASP A 325 -40.81 -23.09 -19.29
N GLU A 326 -39.52 -23.32 -19.61
CA GLU A 326 -38.41 -22.62 -18.93
C GLU A 326 -38.46 -21.10 -19.14
N LEU A 327 -38.81 -20.64 -20.34
CA LEU A 327 -38.90 -19.22 -20.65
C LEU A 327 -40.12 -18.58 -19.98
N SER A 328 -41.27 -19.27 -19.99
CA SER A 328 -42.51 -18.85 -19.33
C SER A 328 -42.34 -18.80 -17.81
N SER A 329 -41.68 -19.80 -17.21
CA SER A 329 -41.34 -19.84 -15.77
C SER A 329 -40.35 -18.74 -15.36
N LEU A 330 -39.36 -18.45 -16.21
CA LEU A 330 -38.43 -17.35 -15.97
C LEU A 330 -39.09 -15.97 -16.19
N MET A 331 -40.05 -15.84 -17.09
CA MET A 331 -40.82 -14.60 -17.27
C MET A 331 -41.90 -14.42 -16.20
N SER A 332 -42.48 -15.49 -15.66
CA SER A 332 -43.44 -15.43 -14.56
C SER A 332 -42.75 -15.13 -13.22
N SER A 333 -41.56 -15.67 -12.98
CA SER A 333 -40.71 -15.27 -11.85
C SER A 333 -40.18 -13.82 -11.94
N LEU A 334 -40.35 -13.17 -13.09
CA LEU A 334 -40.08 -11.74 -13.30
C LEU A 334 -41.33 -10.85 -13.10
N ASP A 335 -42.47 -11.42 -12.74
CA ASP A 335 -43.68 -10.75 -12.21
C ASP A 335 -44.09 -9.44 -12.93
N LEU A 336 -44.41 -9.53 -14.23
CA LEU A 336 -45.12 -8.47 -14.96
C LEU A 336 -46.63 -8.66 -14.83
N LYS A 337 -47.17 -8.39 -13.64
CA LYS A 337 -48.56 -7.95 -13.48
C LYS A 337 -48.54 -6.51 -12.99
N SER A 338 -49.10 -5.61 -13.80
CA SER A 338 -49.48 -4.27 -13.37
C SER A 338 -50.28 -4.36 -12.07
N SER A 339 -49.69 -3.89 -10.97
CA SER A 339 -50.35 -3.74 -9.68
C SER A 339 -50.43 -2.25 -9.33
N PRO A 340 -51.59 -1.72 -8.91
CA PRO A 340 -51.74 -0.34 -8.44
C PRO A 340 -51.00 -0.15 -7.09
N PRO A 341 -50.70 1.10 -6.68
CA PRO A 341 -49.77 1.35 -5.58
C PRO A 341 -50.33 0.81 -4.27
N PRO A 342 -49.50 0.22 -3.39
CA PRO A 342 -49.97 -0.24 -2.09
C PRO A 342 -50.36 0.96 -1.24
N SER A 343 -51.63 0.99 -0.82
CA SER A 343 -52.10 1.83 0.27
C SER A 343 -51.32 1.47 1.53
N ALA A 344 -50.73 2.48 2.16
CA ALA A 344 -50.17 2.39 3.48
C ALA A 344 -51.25 1.93 4.48
N ALA A 345 -51.04 0.77 5.09
CA ALA A 345 -51.53 0.46 6.42
C ALA A 345 -50.32 0.56 7.38
N PRO A 346 -50.52 1.09 8.59
CA PRO A 346 -49.47 1.71 9.38
C PRO A 346 -48.47 0.68 9.88
N LYS A 347 -47.19 0.93 9.61
CA LYS A 347 -46.12 0.36 10.43
C LYS A 347 -46.20 1.06 11.78
N GLU A 348 -46.22 0.29 12.86
CA GLU A 348 -45.96 0.79 14.19
C GLU A 348 -44.63 1.56 14.17
N GLU A 349 -44.73 2.85 14.42
CA GLU A 349 -43.60 3.74 14.65
C GLU A 349 -42.91 3.29 15.93
N GLN A 350 -41.87 2.47 15.80
CA GLN A 350 -40.73 2.67 16.68
C GLN A 350 -40.11 3.99 16.24
N ALA A 351 -40.21 4.98 17.13
CA ALA A 351 -39.68 6.32 16.95
C ALA A 351 -38.16 6.24 16.74
N ASP A 352 -37.73 6.15 15.48
CA ASP A 352 -36.45 6.69 15.07
C ASP A 352 -36.56 8.21 15.26
N GLU A 353 -35.81 8.74 16.23
CA GLU A 353 -35.73 10.18 16.49
C GLU A 353 -35.52 10.93 15.17
N ALA A 354 -36.49 11.80 14.85
CA ALA A 354 -36.43 12.63 13.67
C ALA A 354 -35.15 13.46 13.68
N ALA A 355 -34.29 13.26 12.68
CA ALA A 355 -33.13 14.12 12.48
C ALA A 355 -33.59 15.59 12.42
N PRO A 356 -32.96 16.51 13.19
CA PRO A 356 -33.41 17.89 13.25
C PRO A 356 -33.38 18.50 11.85
N THR A 357 -34.53 18.99 11.39
CA THR A 357 -34.68 19.55 10.02
C THR A 357 -34.31 21.03 9.97
N SER A 358 -34.12 21.64 11.14
CA SER A 358 -33.76 23.05 11.31
C SER A 358 -32.58 23.22 12.27
N VAL A 359 -31.69 24.18 11.98
CA VAL A 359 -30.48 24.47 12.80
C VAL A 359 -30.85 24.85 14.25
N SER A 360 -32.09 25.30 14.47
CA SER A 360 -32.66 25.66 15.77
C SER A 360 -32.97 24.48 16.69
N GLU A 361 -33.02 23.25 16.19
CA GLU A 361 -33.32 22.04 16.97
C GLU A 361 -32.07 21.34 17.50
N LEU A 362 -30.87 21.81 17.14
CA LEU A 362 -29.60 21.21 17.54
C LEU A 362 -29.29 21.55 19.00
N THR A 363 -28.87 20.54 19.76
CA THR A 363 -28.32 20.73 21.10
C THR A 363 -27.02 21.57 21.04
N GLN A 364 -26.61 22.16 22.16
CA GLN A 364 -25.43 23.03 22.20
C GLN A 364 -24.14 22.30 21.76
N ASP A 365 -24.03 21.00 22.06
CA ASP A 365 -22.91 20.17 21.64
C ASP A 365 -22.95 19.85 20.13
N GLU A 366 -24.15 19.68 19.56
CA GLU A 366 -24.34 19.46 18.12
C GLU A 366 -24.09 20.73 17.32
N LEU A 367 -24.49 21.90 17.85
CA LEU A 367 -24.14 23.20 17.27
C LEU A 367 -22.62 23.40 17.23
N ALA A 368 -21.92 23.08 18.31
CA ALA A 368 -20.45 23.18 18.35
C ALA A 368 -19.80 22.24 17.30
N ARG A 369 -20.28 20.99 17.18
CA ARG A 369 -19.83 20.06 16.13
C ARG A 369 -20.15 20.56 14.73
N PHE A 370 -21.31 21.16 14.53
CA PHE A 370 -21.72 21.72 13.24
C PHE A 370 -20.85 22.92 12.85
N GLU A 371 -20.53 23.81 13.79
CA GLU A 371 -19.57 24.90 13.58
C GLU A 371 -18.18 24.38 13.20
N ASP A 372 -17.70 23.31 13.87
CA ASP A 372 -16.42 22.68 13.54
C ASP A 372 -16.44 22.03 12.14
N LEU A 373 -17.55 21.42 11.74
CA LEU A 373 -17.72 20.86 10.39
C LEU A 373 -17.75 21.95 9.33
N LEU A 374 -18.43 23.06 9.57
CA LEU A 374 -18.43 24.22 8.67
C LEU A 374 -17.02 24.82 8.53
N ARG A 375 -16.27 24.93 9.62
CA ARG A 375 -14.87 25.38 9.58
C ARG A 375 -13.99 24.40 8.80
N ALA A 376 -14.18 23.10 9.00
CA ALA A 376 -13.44 22.08 8.27
C ALA A 376 -13.74 22.07 6.77
N ASP A 377 -15.00 22.28 6.37
CA ASP A 377 -15.39 22.39 4.96
C ASP A 377 -14.85 23.69 4.33
N ALA A 378 -14.81 24.80 5.09
CA ALA A 378 -14.19 26.05 4.63
C ALA A 378 -12.67 25.91 4.41
N GLU A 379 -11.96 25.18 5.26
CA GLU A 379 -10.52 24.93 5.12
C GLU A 379 -10.20 23.92 4.00
N ASN A 380 -11.04 22.90 3.81
CA ASN A 380 -10.79 21.80 2.88
C ASN A 380 -12.08 21.34 2.18
N PRO A 381 -12.58 22.12 1.22
CA PRO A 381 -13.87 21.88 0.60
C PRO A 381 -13.89 20.60 -0.23
N TYR A 382 -15.06 19.96 -0.28
CA TYR A 382 -15.29 18.84 -1.19
C TYR A 382 -15.24 19.31 -2.65
N ASP A 383 -14.26 18.84 -3.40
CA ASP A 383 -14.08 19.15 -4.81
C ASP A 383 -13.91 17.85 -5.63
N PRO A 384 -14.91 17.49 -6.46
CA PRO A 384 -14.87 16.27 -7.27
C PRO A 384 -13.98 16.40 -8.51
N SER A 385 -13.49 17.59 -8.88
CA SER A 385 -12.59 17.77 -10.03
C SER A 385 -11.17 17.30 -9.73
N LYS A 386 -10.76 17.33 -8.45
CA LYS A 386 -9.42 16.94 -8.00
C LYS A 386 -9.16 15.43 -8.14
N PRO A 387 -7.89 15.01 -8.36
CA PRO A 387 -7.55 13.60 -8.59
C PRO A 387 -7.49 12.76 -7.29
N TYR A 388 -7.44 13.39 -6.12
CA TYR A 388 -7.42 12.75 -4.80
C TYR A 388 -8.78 12.83 -4.11
N ALA A 389 -8.96 12.08 -3.02
CA ALA A 389 -10.13 12.20 -2.16
C ALA A 389 -10.13 13.57 -1.47
N THR A 390 -11.24 14.29 -1.57
CA THR A 390 -11.52 15.57 -0.91
C THR A 390 -12.58 15.33 0.18
N PRO A 391 -12.46 15.90 1.40
CA PRO A 391 -11.32 16.65 1.94
C PRO A 391 -10.02 15.83 1.91
N TRP A 392 -8.89 16.49 1.59
CA TRP A 392 -7.60 15.80 1.58
C TRP A 392 -7.29 15.23 2.95
N ARG A 393 -6.95 13.95 2.98
CA ARG A 393 -6.49 13.23 4.17
C ARG A 393 -5.28 12.37 3.81
N PRO A 394 -4.34 12.15 4.73
CA PRO A 394 -3.16 11.35 4.46
C PRO A 394 -3.51 9.91 4.10
N ARG A 395 -2.60 9.27 3.37
CA ARG A 395 -2.75 7.90 2.91
C ARG A 395 -2.85 6.94 4.09
N PRO A 396 -3.70 5.89 3.99
CA PRO A 396 -3.70 4.82 4.98
C PRO A 396 -2.29 4.26 5.15
N TYR A 397 -1.83 4.16 6.40
CA TYR A 397 -0.51 3.65 6.77
C TYR A 397 0.70 4.47 6.27
N MET A 398 0.56 5.79 6.10
CA MET A 398 1.69 6.69 5.82
C MET A 398 2.67 6.80 7.02
N SER A 399 2.13 6.87 8.24
CA SER A 399 2.87 7.06 9.50
C SER A 399 4.12 6.17 9.68
N PRO A 400 4.08 4.83 9.53
CA PRO A 400 5.26 3.98 9.76
C PRO A 400 6.40 4.20 8.74
N PHE A 401 6.15 4.90 7.65
CA PHE A 401 7.16 5.24 6.65
C PHE A 401 7.53 6.74 6.68
N ALA A 402 6.91 7.53 7.55
CA ALA A 402 7.10 8.96 7.62
C ALA A 402 8.38 9.33 8.37
N PHE A 403 9.49 9.35 7.63
CA PHE A 403 10.75 9.89 8.10
C PHE A 403 11.45 10.63 6.97
N ILE A 404 12.05 11.77 7.29
CA ILE A 404 12.84 12.57 6.35
C ILE A 404 14.31 12.41 6.75
N PRO A 405 15.19 12.01 5.83
CA PRO A 405 16.59 11.81 6.16
C PRO A 405 17.31 13.16 6.33
N ARG A 406 18.30 13.21 7.22
CA ARG A 406 19.02 14.43 7.61
C ARG A 406 19.80 15.15 6.49
N TYR A 407 19.99 14.51 5.33
CA TYR A 407 20.65 15.12 4.18
C TYR A 407 19.69 15.88 3.25
N LEU A 408 18.38 15.81 3.51
CA LEU A 408 17.35 16.56 2.82
C LEU A 408 16.70 17.55 3.79
N GLU A 409 16.60 18.80 3.36
CA GLU A 409 15.74 19.80 4.00
C GLU A 409 14.46 19.90 3.17
N VAL A 410 13.29 19.80 3.79
CA VAL A 410 12.02 19.71 3.07
C VAL A 410 11.03 20.76 3.57
N ASN A 411 10.43 21.50 2.64
CA ASN A 411 9.32 22.39 2.91
C ASN A 411 8.05 21.81 2.26
N GLN A 412 7.12 21.36 3.10
CA GLN A 412 5.89 20.67 2.66
C GLN A 412 4.89 21.63 2.00
N ASN A 413 4.85 22.91 2.42
CA ASN A 413 3.89 23.90 1.94
C ASN A 413 4.03 24.14 0.43
N ILE A 414 5.27 24.23 -0.05
CA ILE A 414 5.60 24.48 -1.47
C ILE A 414 5.99 23.19 -2.22
N CYS A 415 5.98 22.04 -1.55
CA CYS A 415 6.43 20.76 -2.09
C CYS A 415 7.85 20.83 -2.69
N ALA A 416 8.76 21.52 -1.99
CA ALA A 416 10.16 21.69 -2.39
C ALA A 416 11.13 21.14 -1.34
N ALA A 417 12.29 20.68 -1.79
CA ALA A 417 13.34 20.18 -0.92
C ALA A 417 14.71 20.56 -1.45
N VAL A 418 15.66 20.78 -0.54
CA VAL A 418 17.06 21.08 -0.84
C VAL A 418 17.91 19.86 -0.47
N TYR A 419 18.73 19.42 -1.42
CA TYR A 419 19.71 18.38 -1.20
C TYR A 419 20.96 18.97 -0.55
N LEU A 420 21.02 18.96 0.78
CA LEU A 420 22.07 19.65 1.53
C LEU A 420 23.45 19.05 1.29
N ARG A 421 23.55 17.72 1.30
CA ARG A 421 24.82 16.98 1.24
C ARG A 421 24.62 15.54 0.80
N HIS A 422 25.73 14.84 0.56
CA HIS A 422 25.70 13.39 0.43
C HIS A 422 25.47 12.70 1.78
N PRO A 423 24.75 11.57 1.83
CA PRO A 423 24.58 10.81 3.06
C PRO A 423 25.94 10.38 3.62
N VAL A 424 26.13 10.56 4.92
CA VAL A 424 27.36 10.17 5.63
C VAL A 424 27.06 9.25 6.82
N ALA A 425 28.02 8.40 7.19
CA ALA A 425 27.97 7.66 8.45
C ALA A 425 28.53 8.51 9.60
N ARG A 426 27.87 8.49 10.75
CA ARG A 426 28.29 9.12 12.01
C ARG A 426 28.46 8.06 13.08
N GLN A 427 29.08 8.42 14.20
CA GLN A 427 29.10 7.53 15.36
C GLN A 427 27.67 7.17 15.78
N GLY A 428 27.38 5.87 15.86
CA GLY A 428 26.07 5.34 16.24
C GLY A 428 24.94 5.41 15.20
N SER A 429 25.11 6.05 14.04
CA SER A 429 24.05 6.13 13.02
C SER A 429 24.57 6.30 11.59
N ALA A 430 23.82 5.77 10.62
CA ALA A 430 24.03 6.05 9.19
C ALA A 430 22.86 6.84 8.62
N GLU A 431 23.13 7.79 7.74
CA GLU A 431 22.08 8.60 7.13
C GLU A 431 21.31 7.88 6.00
N VAL A 432 21.84 6.77 5.47
CA VAL A 432 21.17 5.97 4.42
C VAL A 432 20.00 5.19 5.04
N PRO A 433 18.74 5.45 4.63
CA PRO A 433 17.62 4.76 5.23
C PRO A 433 17.50 3.34 4.69
N THR A 434 17.71 2.36 5.57
CA THR A 434 17.69 0.94 5.25
C THR A 434 16.95 0.16 6.36
N PRO A 435 16.01 -0.74 6.03
CA PRO A 435 15.32 -1.57 7.02
C PRO A 435 16.18 -2.78 7.46
N PHE A 436 17.41 -2.87 6.98
CA PHE A 436 18.28 -4.04 7.17
C PHE A 436 19.36 -3.80 8.23
N PRO A 437 19.74 -4.84 9.00
CA PRO A 437 20.83 -4.75 9.96
C PRO A 437 22.19 -4.64 9.27
N ALA A 438 23.19 -4.12 9.98
CA ALA A 438 24.52 -3.84 9.44
C ALA A 438 25.21 -5.09 8.84
N GLN A 439 24.98 -6.28 9.43
CA GLN A 439 25.54 -7.56 8.94
C GLN A 439 25.05 -7.90 7.52
N LEU A 440 23.78 -7.64 7.22
CA LEU A 440 23.21 -7.87 5.88
C LEU A 440 23.85 -6.92 4.88
N SER A 441 23.99 -5.64 5.24
CA SER A 441 24.67 -4.66 4.39
C SER A 441 26.15 -4.99 4.16
N GLN A 442 26.84 -5.56 5.16
CA GLN A 442 28.23 -6.03 5.02
C GLN A 442 28.36 -7.16 4.00
N LEU A 443 27.47 -8.16 4.06
CA LEU A 443 27.45 -9.26 3.09
C LEU A 443 27.09 -8.76 1.67
N ALA A 444 26.16 -7.80 1.57
CA ALA A 444 25.82 -7.17 0.30
C ALA A 444 27.02 -6.38 -0.26
N PHE A 445 27.75 -5.64 0.58
CA PHE A 445 28.97 -4.95 0.18
C PHE A 445 30.02 -5.93 -0.37
N ASN A 446 30.26 -7.04 0.34
CA ASN A 446 31.17 -8.10 -0.07
C ASN A 446 30.82 -8.70 -1.45
N TRP A 447 29.52 -8.90 -1.73
CA TRP A 447 29.08 -9.32 -3.06
C TRP A 447 29.54 -8.33 -4.14
N TYR A 448 29.30 -7.04 -3.94
CA TYR A 448 29.57 -6.01 -4.96
C TYR A 448 31.05 -5.67 -5.13
N LEU A 449 31.92 -6.00 -4.16
CA LEU A 449 33.36 -5.87 -4.33
C LEU A 449 33.90 -6.71 -5.50
N ARG A 450 33.40 -7.94 -5.64
CA ARG A 450 33.89 -8.94 -6.61
C ARG A 450 32.84 -9.43 -7.61
N ARG A 451 31.59 -8.98 -7.49
CA ARG A 451 30.42 -9.43 -8.26
C ARG A 451 30.11 -10.93 -8.11
N ARG A 452 30.48 -11.53 -6.98
CA ARG A 452 30.27 -12.94 -6.63
C ARG A 452 30.36 -13.16 -5.13
#